data_AF-A0A661NG92-F1
#
_entry.id   AF-A0A661NG92-F1
#
_cell.length_a   1.000
_cell.length_b   1.000
_cell.length_c   1.000
_cell.angle_alpha   90.00
_cell.angle_beta   90.00
_cell.angle_gamma   90.00
#
_symmetry.space_group_name_H-M   'P 1'
#
loop_
_entity.id
_entity.type
_entity.pdbx_description
1 polymer ?
#
loop_
_entity_poly.entity_id
_entity_poly.type
_entity_poly.pdbx_seq_one_letter_code
_entity_poly.pdbx_strand_id
1 'polypeptide(L)'
;MEGIPASLVTAVALSAAAGKNPWVPLGLLFLLAAPASVPGMFMEPELHAALHHLGPEILLWTLGGIFLAVACAESLADKVSWISNWLVPLSTMWRPFASVAVAAIIAYAVADAEPVAVEALASLPFGLTADLPVEVVRAEFDWLLGGSLFALTLTLGGVYGWLSTIAKTGTCLVFALVFLPSLKILHSFMDDFFSVSLSLAGLAFGDSLLLAAGLGAYLVVGLFTGPLLTRLTWINFRIGIALVHKIRRSRGAEAETTRAPAWLMRAVVDLGVDPDAAHLIPCYAYRAREAGRCRAGFLVLADDAVYFATKVRWRPRLVAFPHAAVTRVGVAQSTTARTVAIAEDTENGGILEVVFYLFPSVEEDVLPLLEEATTATGLVRVRPDSEASRSGLPGYAQRGRSTRFVAPEDAGSLRAQALVTTACAIAGGVLTAGTFIPIGFGYLLSPFRRRFVVGLFLSLYLTLAVVGTAGFAWPVAVIYAVLLNTLALRDLTRAALKARVDGYVDRRAFLPMVSERVWVPPARVTKESDRHRDSDPVPLTDAPWRTVVALLAEDPEPGTSTAAGYTK
;
A
#
# COMPACT_ATOMS: atom_id res chain seq x y z
N MET A 1 13.56 27.71 26.14
CA MET A 1 12.58 26.67 25.75
C MET A 1 13.38 25.41 25.58
N GLU A 2 13.23 24.47 26.50
CA GLU A 2 13.88 23.16 26.37
C GLU A 2 13.34 22.49 25.10
N GLY A 3 14.25 22.08 24.21
CA GLY A 3 13.92 21.42 22.95
C GLY A 3 13.39 20.00 23.18
N ILE A 4 12.89 19.37 22.10
CA ILE A 4 12.54 17.93 22.14
C ILE A 4 13.84 17.14 22.42
N PRO A 5 13.88 16.19 23.37
CA PRO A 5 15.10 15.44 23.66
C PRO A 5 15.63 14.72 22.42
N ALA A 6 16.92 14.88 22.12
CA ALA A 6 17.55 14.30 20.93
C ALA A 6 17.42 12.77 20.89
N SER A 7 17.62 12.13 22.05
CA SER A 7 17.39 10.69 22.26
C SER A 7 16.01 10.21 21.85
N LEU A 8 14.97 11.01 22.10
CA LEU A 8 13.60 10.70 21.70
C LEU A 8 13.47 10.72 20.17
N VAL A 9 14.03 11.75 19.52
CA VAL A 9 14.02 11.90 18.06
C VAL A 9 14.80 10.76 17.41
N THR A 10 15.98 10.42 17.94
CA THR A 10 16.81 9.30 17.50
C THR A 10 16.07 7.97 17.64
N ALA A 11 15.47 7.68 18.79
CA ALA A 11 14.71 6.45 19.01
C ALA A 11 13.53 6.31 18.05
N VAL A 12 12.81 7.40 17.80
CA VAL A 12 11.69 7.42 16.86
C VAL A 12 12.18 7.20 15.43
N ALA A 13 13.27 7.86 15.01
CA ALA A 13 13.85 7.70 13.68
C ALA A 13 14.32 6.26 13.43
N LEU A 14 15.08 5.68 14.35
CA LEU A 14 15.60 4.32 14.20
C LEU A 14 14.49 3.26 14.32
N SER A 15 13.45 3.50 15.12
CA SER A 15 12.28 2.62 15.16
C SER A 15 11.48 2.65 13.87
N ALA A 16 11.32 3.82 13.26
CA ALA A 16 10.70 3.95 11.94
C ALA A 16 11.53 3.25 10.85
N ALA A 17 12.86 3.35 10.91
CA ALA A 17 13.78 2.60 10.05
C ALA A 17 13.65 1.08 10.23
N ALA A 18 13.55 0.61 11.48
CA ALA A 18 13.37 -0.79 11.82
C ALA A 18 12.08 -1.38 11.24
N GLY A 19 11.01 -0.58 11.16
CA GLY A 19 9.76 -0.96 10.47
C GLY A 19 9.92 -1.20 8.96
N LYS A 20 11.02 -0.74 8.34
CA LYS A 20 11.37 -1.02 6.94
C LYS A 20 12.31 -2.20 6.80
N ASN A 21 13.49 -2.10 7.41
CA ASN A 21 14.46 -3.18 7.48
C ASN A 21 14.90 -3.28 8.95
N PRO A 22 14.55 -4.37 9.66
CA PRO A 22 14.73 -4.46 11.11
C PRO A 22 16.19 -4.57 11.54
N TRP A 23 17.08 -4.94 10.63
CA TRP A 23 18.47 -5.24 10.95
C TRP A 23 19.39 -4.02 10.76
N VAL A 24 19.07 -3.15 9.80
CA VAL A 24 19.86 -1.93 9.50
C VAL A 24 20.06 -1.02 10.73
N PRO A 25 19.02 -0.58 11.46
CA PRO A 25 19.22 0.34 12.58
C PRO A 25 20.00 -0.30 13.73
N LEU A 26 19.79 -1.60 14.01
CA LEU A 26 20.57 -2.32 15.01
C LEU A 26 22.04 -2.43 14.60
N GLY A 27 22.30 -2.81 13.34
CA GLY A 27 23.66 -2.91 12.81
C GLY A 27 24.40 -1.58 12.87
N LEU A 28 23.78 -0.49 12.40
CA LEU A 28 24.38 0.84 12.43
C LEU A 28 24.61 1.34 13.86
N LEU A 29 23.65 1.12 14.76
CA LEU A 29 23.76 1.55 16.16
C LEU A 29 24.93 0.85 16.86
N PHE A 30 25.08 -0.48 16.73
CA PHE A 30 26.19 -1.20 17.36
C PHE A 30 27.54 -0.92 16.70
N LEU A 31 27.60 -0.77 15.37
CA LEU A 31 28.85 -0.43 14.67
C LEU A 31 29.38 0.95 15.04
N LEU A 32 28.48 1.92 15.24
CA LEU A 32 28.85 3.27 15.65
C LEU A 32 29.08 3.38 17.17
N ALA A 33 28.52 2.49 17.98
CA ALA A 33 28.81 2.45 19.42
C ALA A 33 30.13 1.70 19.75
N ALA A 34 30.63 0.85 18.85
CA ALA A 34 31.80 0.01 19.10
C ALA A 34 33.14 0.79 19.26
N PRO A 35 33.52 1.73 18.38
CA PRO A 35 34.80 2.41 18.50
C PRO A 35 34.82 3.36 19.70
N ALA A 36 36.01 3.62 20.25
CA ALA A 36 36.20 4.51 21.40
C ALA A 36 35.74 5.97 21.15
N SER A 37 35.67 6.38 19.87
CA SER A 37 35.15 7.69 19.48
C SER A 37 34.59 7.64 18.07
N VAL A 38 33.49 8.35 17.84
CA VAL A 38 32.92 8.57 16.52
C VAL A 38 32.84 10.08 16.25
N PRO A 39 33.15 10.54 15.02
CA PRO A 39 32.93 11.94 14.66
C PRO A 39 31.47 12.35 14.90
N GLY A 40 31.24 13.50 15.52
CA GLY A 40 29.90 13.98 15.87
C GLY A 40 28.91 14.08 14.70
N MET A 41 29.41 14.10 13.46
CA MET A 41 28.59 14.03 12.24
C MET A 41 27.91 12.68 11.99
N PHE A 42 28.28 11.62 12.73
CA PHE A 42 27.69 10.27 12.59
C PHE A 42 26.86 9.87 13.81
N MET A 43 27.20 10.36 14.99
CA MET A 43 26.46 10.11 16.23
C MET A 43 26.76 11.21 17.24
N GLU A 44 25.73 11.68 17.95
CA GLU A 44 25.90 12.65 19.02
C GLU A 44 26.83 12.11 20.13
N PRO A 45 27.78 12.92 20.65
CA PRO A 45 28.79 12.43 21.61
C PRO A 45 28.21 11.87 22.91
N GLU A 46 27.15 12.47 23.43
CA GLU A 46 26.47 12.02 24.67
C GLU A 46 25.78 10.67 24.47
N LEU A 47 25.07 10.52 23.35
CA LEU A 47 24.45 9.26 22.96
C LEU A 47 25.51 8.18 22.69
N HIS A 48 26.61 8.53 22.01
CA HIS A 48 27.71 7.62 21.75
C HIS A 48 28.33 7.09 23.04
N ALA A 49 28.64 7.97 23.99
CA ALA A 49 29.20 7.57 25.29
C ALA A 49 28.26 6.59 26.00
N ALA A 50 26.97 6.90 26.07
CA ALA A 50 25.98 6.03 26.70
C ALA A 50 25.85 4.66 26.00
N LEU A 51 25.89 4.62 24.67
CA LEU A 51 25.81 3.37 23.90
C LEU A 51 27.09 2.54 23.96
N HIS A 52 28.27 3.19 24.01
CA HIS A 52 29.57 2.52 24.10
C HIS A 52 29.70 1.73 25.42
N HIS A 53 29.06 2.20 26.50
CA HIS A 53 29.05 1.53 27.79
C HIS A 53 28.11 0.31 27.89
N LEU A 54 27.29 0.03 26.87
CA LEU A 54 26.36 -1.11 26.88
C LEU A 54 27.06 -2.48 26.91
N GLY A 55 28.32 -2.56 26.52
CA GLY A 55 29.07 -3.81 26.56
C GLY A 55 30.49 -3.71 26.00
N PRO A 56 31.26 -4.80 26.06
CA PRO A 56 32.63 -4.81 25.54
C PRO A 56 32.69 -4.48 24.04
N GLU A 57 33.72 -3.74 23.61
CA GLU A 57 33.91 -3.33 22.20
C GLU A 57 33.78 -4.51 21.21
N ILE A 58 34.38 -5.67 21.55
CA ILE A 58 34.32 -6.88 20.71
C ILE A 58 32.88 -7.35 20.51
N LEU A 59 32.04 -7.27 21.55
CA LEU A 59 30.64 -7.65 21.48
C LEU A 59 29.88 -6.69 20.55
N LEU A 60 30.11 -5.38 20.67
CA LEU A 60 29.46 -4.36 19.83
C LEU A 60 29.85 -4.52 18.35
N TRP A 61 31.13 -4.72 18.04
CA TRP A 61 31.58 -5.04 16.67
C TRP A 61 30.93 -6.31 16.12
N THR A 62 30.85 -7.36 16.95
CA THR A 62 30.28 -8.65 16.54
C THR A 62 28.79 -8.52 16.24
N LEU A 63 28.02 -7.89 17.13
CA LEU A 63 26.59 -7.65 16.93
C LEU A 63 26.35 -6.76 15.71
N GLY A 64 27.10 -5.67 15.59
CA GLY A 64 27.05 -4.76 14.44
C GLY A 64 27.30 -5.48 13.12
N GLY A 65 28.35 -6.31 13.05
CA GLY A 65 28.67 -7.11 11.87
C GLY A 65 27.59 -8.14 11.52
N ILE A 66 27.04 -8.85 12.52
CA ILE A 66 25.97 -9.83 12.30
C ILE A 66 24.72 -9.14 11.74
N PHE A 67 24.25 -8.07 12.38
CA PHE A 67 23.05 -7.38 11.94
C PHE A 67 23.21 -6.75 10.56
N LEU A 68 24.39 -6.20 10.23
CA LEU A 68 24.66 -5.69 8.89
C LEU A 68 24.69 -6.81 7.84
N ALA A 69 25.28 -7.96 8.16
CA ALA A 69 25.29 -9.11 7.26
C ALA A 69 23.86 -9.62 6.98
N VAL A 70 23.01 -9.69 8.00
CA VAL A 70 21.60 -10.06 7.86
C VAL A 70 20.82 -9.00 7.07
N ALA A 71 21.09 -7.71 7.28
CA ALA A 71 20.50 -6.62 6.50
C ALA A 71 20.82 -6.76 5.00
N CYS A 72 22.09 -7.01 4.66
CA CYS A 72 22.53 -7.25 3.29
C CYS A 72 21.87 -8.50 2.70
N ALA A 73 21.76 -9.58 3.48
CA ALA A 73 21.08 -10.80 3.05
C ALA A 73 19.58 -10.55 2.78
N GLU A 74 18.90 -9.74 3.60
CA GLU A 74 17.49 -9.36 3.38
C GLU A 74 17.33 -8.52 2.10
N SER A 75 18.22 -7.56 1.87
CA SER A 75 18.23 -6.74 0.64
C SER A 75 18.41 -7.58 -0.63
N LEU A 76 19.15 -8.69 -0.52
CA LEU A 76 19.35 -9.66 -1.59
C LEU A 76 18.22 -10.72 -1.65
N ALA A 77 17.40 -10.85 -0.62
CA ALA A 77 16.39 -11.91 -0.50
C ALA A 77 15.29 -11.79 -1.56
N ASP A 78 14.95 -10.59 -2.01
CA ASP A 78 14.00 -10.40 -3.12
C ASP A 78 14.53 -10.87 -4.49
N LYS A 79 15.83 -11.20 -4.58
CA LYS A 79 16.52 -11.64 -5.81
C LYS A 79 16.91 -13.11 -5.80
N VAL A 80 16.97 -13.72 -4.61
CA VAL A 80 17.44 -15.10 -4.41
C VAL A 80 16.35 -15.91 -3.71
N SER A 81 15.68 -16.78 -4.47
CA SER A 81 14.46 -17.49 -4.05
C SER A 81 14.61 -18.27 -2.73
N TRP A 82 15.76 -18.91 -2.49
CA TRP A 82 15.97 -19.68 -1.26
C TRP A 82 16.15 -18.80 -0.02
N ILE A 83 16.72 -17.59 -0.15
CA ILE A 83 16.82 -16.61 0.95
C ILE A 83 15.44 -15.98 1.22
N SER A 84 14.70 -15.66 0.15
CA SER A 84 13.33 -15.13 0.21
C SER A 84 12.39 -15.99 1.06
N ASN A 85 12.53 -17.32 0.97
CA ASN A 85 11.58 -18.27 1.55
C ASN A 85 11.60 -18.37 3.08
N TRP A 86 12.68 -17.96 3.76
CA TRP A 86 12.78 -18.04 5.22
C TRP A 86 13.16 -16.70 5.85
N LEU A 87 14.03 -15.90 5.23
CA LEU A 87 14.51 -14.64 5.80
C LEU A 87 13.46 -13.52 5.72
N VAL A 88 12.71 -13.44 4.61
CA VAL A 88 11.65 -12.42 4.46
C VAL A 88 10.48 -12.63 5.44
N PRO A 89 9.96 -13.86 5.63
CA PRO A 89 8.98 -14.13 6.69
C PRO A 89 9.51 -13.82 8.09
N LEU A 90 10.74 -14.24 8.40
CA LEU A 90 11.37 -14.00 9.70
C LEU A 90 11.53 -12.49 9.97
N SER A 91 12.10 -11.75 9.03
CA SER A 91 12.24 -10.29 9.12
C SER A 91 10.90 -9.60 9.29
N THR A 92 9.89 -9.99 8.50
CA THR A 92 8.56 -9.37 8.57
C THR A 92 7.91 -9.57 9.94
N MET A 93 8.08 -10.73 10.57
CA MET A 93 7.64 -10.98 11.94
C MET A 93 8.47 -10.22 12.97
N TRP A 94 9.76 -10.01 12.71
CA TRP A 94 10.70 -9.38 13.63
C TRP A 94 10.62 -7.84 13.66
N ARG A 95 10.11 -7.18 12.61
CA ARG A 95 10.04 -5.70 12.51
C ARG A 95 9.45 -4.95 13.71
N PRO A 96 8.30 -5.37 14.27
CA PRO A 96 7.76 -4.74 15.48
C PRO A 96 8.70 -4.90 16.68
N PHE A 97 9.33 -6.08 16.83
CA PHE A 97 10.26 -6.36 17.92
C PHE A 97 11.57 -5.60 17.78
N ALA A 98 12.12 -5.50 16.57
CA ALA A 98 13.30 -4.69 16.30
C ALA A 98 13.06 -3.21 16.58
N SER A 99 11.88 -2.69 16.25
CA SER A 99 11.51 -1.31 16.55
C SER A 99 11.47 -1.05 18.06
N VAL A 100 10.86 -1.96 18.82
CA VAL A 100 10.82 -1.88 20.28
C VAL A 100 12.21 -2.07 20.88
N ALA A 101 13.03 -2.98 20.34
CA ALA A 101 14.39 -3.23 20.80
C ALA A 101 15.29 -2.01 20.64
N VAL A 102 15.25 -1.34 19.48
CA VAL A 102 16.04 -0.12 19.27
C VAL A 102 15.58 1.01 20.20
N ALA A 103 14.27 1.21 20.33
CA ALA A 103 13.73 2.19 21.26
C ALA A 103 14.14 1.90 22.72
N ALA A 104 14.13 0.62 23.12
CA ALA A 104 14.54 0.20 24.46
C ALA A 104 16.05 0.41 24.70
N ILE A 105 16.90 0.11 23.71
CA ILE A 105 18.35 0.33 23.81
C ILE A 105 18.66 1.82 24.02
N ILE A 106 18.03 2.70 23.24
CA ILE A 106 18.24 4.15 23.36
C ILE A 106 17.65 4.69 24.65
N ALA A 107 16.45 4.24 25.02
CA ALA A 107 15.80 4.63 26.28
C ALA A 107 16.62 4.21 27.50
N TYR A 108 17.21 3.02 27.47
CA TYR A 108 18.11 2.52 28.52
C TYR A 108 19.41 3.33 28.59
N ALA A 109 20.07 3.55 27.46
CA ALA A 109 21.31 4.32 27.39
C ALA A 109 21.15 5.74 27.94
N VAL A 110 20.01 6.38 27.67
CA VAL A 110 19.73 7.75 28.13
C VAL A 110 19.33 7.79 29.60
N ALA A 111 18.67 6.74 30.10
CA ALA A 111 18.34 6.62 31.52
C ALA A 111 19.58 6.40 32.41
N ASP A 112 20.66 5.82 31.86
CA ASP A 112 21.93 5.58 32.54
C ASP A 112 22.85 6.82 32.57
N ALA A 113 22.51 7.88 31.82
CA ALA A 113 23.34 9.08 31.64
C ALA A 113 23.01 10.25 32.60
N GLU A 114 21.98 10.14 33.47
CA GLU A 114 21.67 11.18 34.49
C GLU A 114 22.44 10.92 35.80
N PRO A 115 23.27 11.87 36.30
CA PRO A 115 24.13 11.63 37.46
C PRO A 115 23.46 12.06 38.77
N VAL A 116 23.42 11.20 39.79
CA VAL A 116 23.10 11.62 41.17
C VAL A 116 24.09 11.06 42.20
N ALA A 117 24.63 12.01 42.96
CA ALA A 117 25.48 12.03 44.16
C ALA A 117 25.78 10.70 44.91
N VAL A 118 27.08 10.38 45.01
CA VAL A 118 27.68 9.19 45.63
C VAL A 118 27.88 9.30 47.16
N GLU A 119 27.50 10.38 47.83
CA GLU A 119 27.96 10.61 49.22
C GLU A 119 27.20 9.89 50.35
N ALA A 120 26.12 9.14 50.07
CA ALA A 120 25.35 8.49 51.13
C ALA A 120 25.71 7.01 51.40
N LEU A 121 26.30 6.29 50.44
CA LEU A 121 26.51 4.83 50.56
C LEU A 121 27.80 4.41 51.28
N ALA A 122 28.74 5.34 51.50
CA ALA A 122 29.97 5.06 52.25
C ALA A 122 29.75 4.85 53.76
N SER A 123 28.51 4.96 54.25
CA SER A 123 28.15 4.90 55.67
C SER A 123 27.46 3.60 56.11
N LEU A 124 27.28 2.61 55.22
CA LEU A 124 26.63 1.34 55.59
C LEU A 124 27.64 0.23 55.95
N PRO A 125 27.49 -0.44 57.11
CA PRO A 125 28.50 -1.33 57.67
C PRO A 125 28.20 -2.80 57.29
N PHE A 126 28.32 -3.17 56.01
CA PHE A 126 28.31 -4.58 55.63
C PHE A 126 29.38 -4.85 54.58
N GLY A 127 30.51 -5.36 55.07
CA GLY A 127 31.62 -5.80 54.24
C GLY A 127 31.22 -6.97 53.35
N LEU A 128 31.37 -6.77 52.04
CA LEU A 128 31.44 -7.82 51.04
C LEU A 128 32.38 -7.34 49.92
N THR A 129 33.67 -7.43 50.20
CA THR A 129 34.73 -7.45 49.19
C THR A 129 35.04 -8.90 48.85
N ALA A 130 34.69 -9.34 47.64
CA ALA A 130 35.33 -10.48 46.97
C ALA A 130 35.02 -10.46 45.45
N ASP A 131 35.89 -9.79 44.70
CA ASP A 131 36.40 -10.17 43.37
C ASP A 131 35.45 -10.74 42.30
N LEU A 132 34.43 -9.96 41.93
CA LEU A 132 33.80 -10.02 40.60
C LEU A 132 33.46 -8.57 40.19
N PRO A 133 33.97 -8.02 39.07
CA PRO A 133 33.52 -6.73 38.57
C PRO A 133 32.21 -6.95 37.82
N VAL A 134 31.16 -7.35 38.54
CA VAL A 134 29.79 -7.14 38.09
C VAL A 134 29.33 -5.90 38.84
N GLU A 135 29.63 -4.74 38.27
CA GLU A 135 28.95 -3.51 38.61
C GLU A 135 27.46 -3.71 38.30
N VAL A 136 26.71 -4.26 39.26
CA VAL A 136 25.26 -4.14 39.26
C VAL A 136 24.97 -2.71 39.70
N VAL A 137 25.09 -1.77 38.76
CA VAL A 137 24.58 -0.41 38.90
C VAL A 137 23.06 -0.55 39.01
N ARG A 138 22.55 -0.62 40.24
CA ARG A 138 21.13 -0.42 40.51
C ARG A 138 20.89 1.09 40.37
N ALA A 139 20.37 1.50 39.22
CA ALA A 139 19.80 2.81 39.03
C ALA A 139 18.69 3.04 40.07
N GLU A 140 18.88 3.98 40.99
CA GLU A 140 17.79 4.56 41.75
C GLU A 140 17.00 5.46 40.79
N PHE A 141 15.87 4.95 40.32
CA PHE A 141 14.96 5.65 39.43
C PHE A 141 14.38 6.89 40.13
N ASP A 142 14.71 8.09 39.65
CA ASP A 142 13.79 9.23 39.77
C ASP A 142 12.57 8.96 38.87
N TRP A 143 11.61 8.23 39.44
CA TRP A 143 10.45 7.61 38.79
C TRP A 143 9.59 8.53 37.91
N LEU A 144 9.66 9.85 38.09
CA LEU A 144 8.82 10.82 37.39
C LEU A 144 9.42 11.37 36.09
N LEU A 145 10.73 11.57 35.99
CA LEU A 145 11.37 12.22 34.82
C LEU A 145 12.12 11.21 33.94
N GLY A 146 13.03 10.42 34.51
CA GLY A 146 13.72 9.35 33.77
C GLY A 146 12.77 8.21 33.35
N GLY A 147 11.86 7.80 34.25
CA GLY A 147 10.86 6.78 33.96
C GLY A 147 9.83 7.19 32.91
N SER A 148 9.44 8.48 32.89
CA SER A 148 8.51 9.00 31.89
C SER A 148 9.15 9.17 30.52
N LEU A 149 10.41 9.63 30.45
CA LEU A 149 11.17 9.69 29.19
C LEU A 149 11.41 8.28 28.62
N PHE A 150 11.76 7.31 29.46
CA PHE A 150 11.87 5.90 29.06
C PHE A 150 10.56 5.37 28.46
N ALA A 151 9.45 5.53 29.17
CA ALA A 151 8.14 5.09 28.72
C ALA A 151 7.69 5.79 27.44
N LEU A 152 7.95 7.09 27.31
CA LEU A 152 7.63 7.90 26.13
C LEU A 152 8.45 7.44 24.91
N THR A 153 9.75 7.20 25.10
CA THR A 153 10.67 6.73 24.06
C THR A 153 10.26 5.35 23.54
N LEU A 154 9.96 4.43 24.45
CA LEU A 154 9.48 3.09 24.10
C LEU A 154 8.13 3.13 23.37
N THR A 155 7.19 3.94 23.87
CA THR A 155 5.83 4.05 23.31
C THR A 155 5.86 4.67 21.92
N LEU A 156 6.55 5.81 21.75
CA LEU A 156 6.65 6.48 20.46
C LEU A 156 7.45 5.65 19.46
N GLY A 157 8.58 5.05 19.87
CA GLY A 157 9.34 4.13 19.02
C GLY A 157 8.49 2.96 18.54
N GLY A 158 7.76 2.30 19.44
CA GLY A 158 6.85 1.20 19.10
C GLY A 158 5.74 1.61 18.12
N VAL A 159 5.12 2.78 18.33
CA VAL A 159 4.07 3.30 17.43
C VAL A 159 4.62 3.60 16.04
N TYR A 160 5.78 4.26 15.93
CA TYR A 160 6.38 4.58 14.63
C TYR A 160 6.86 3.32 13.89
N GLY A 161 7.44 2.35 14.60
CA GLY A 161 7.80 1.06 14.03
C GLY A 161 6.59 0.30 13.49
N TRP A 162 5.48 0.31 14.23
CA TRP A 162 4.21 -0.28 13.80
C TRP A 162 3.64 0.41 12.56
N LEU A 163 3.58 1.75 12.56
CA LEU A 163 3.12 2.54 11.42
C LEU A 163 3.99 2.30 10.17
N SER A 164 5.31 2.28 10.33
CA SER A 164 6.26 2.03 9.24
C SER A 164 6.14 0.63 8.66
N THR A 165 5.94 -0.37 9.52
CA THR A 165 5.69 -1.76 9.11
C THR A 165 4.40 -1.86 8.29
N ILE A 166 3.30 -1.29 8.78
CA ILE A 166 2.02 -1.29 8.05
C ILE A 166 2.12 -0.52 6.74
N ALA A 167 2.82 0.62 6.73
CA ALA A 167 3.04 1.40 5.53
C ALA A 167 3.84 0.61 4.49
N LYS A 168 4.92 -0.09 4.89
CA LYS A 168 5.66 -0.99 4.00
C LYS A 168 4.75 -2.07 3.42
N THR A 169 4.02 -2.79 4.27
CA THR A 169 3.14 -3.86 3.80
C THR A 169 2.03 -3.34 2.89
N GLY A 170 1.44 -2.20 3.23
CA GLY A 170 0.40 -1.53 2.44
C GLY A 170 0.90 -0.98 1.12
N THR A 171 2.12 -0.45 1.05
CA THR A 171 2.72 0.04 -0.19
C THR A 171 3.13 -1.11 -1.11
N CYS A 172 3.77 -2.17 -0.60
CA CYS A 172 3.97 -3.42 -1.33
C CYS A 172 2.66 -3.97 -1.91
N LEU A 173 1.57 -3.83 -1.17
CA LEU A 173 0.22 -4.19 -1.58
C LEU A 173 -0.28 -3.41 -2.79
N VAL A 174 -0.13 -2.09 -2.75
CA VAL A 174 -0.56 -1.21 -3.83
C VAL A 174 0.27 -1.52 -5.06
N PHE A 175 1.57 -1.79 -4.91
CA PHE A 175 2.42 -2.23 -6.02
C PHE A 175 2.08 -3.62 -6.54
N ALA A 176 1.59 -4.54 -5.70
CA ALA A 176 1.09 -5.82 -6.17
C ALA A 176 -0.14 -5.68 -7.07
N LEU A 177 -0.96 -4.63 -6.90
CA LEU A 177 -2.09 -4.31 -7.80
C LEU A 177 -1.67 -3.55 -9.07
N VAL A 178 -0.39 -3.16 -9.14
CA VAL A 178 0.21 -2.33 -10.17
C VAL A 178 1.45 -3.06 -10.67
N PHE A 179 1.27 -4.27 -11.20
CA PHE A 179 2.39 -5.14 -11.56
C PHE A 179 3.32 -4.49 -12.57
N LEU A 180 4.50 -4.12 -12.09
CA LEU A 180 5.68 -3.80 -12.84
C LEU A 180 6.80 -4.47 -12.03
N PRO A 181 7.39 -5.58 -12.49
CA PRO A 181 8.43 -6.31 -11.74
C PRO A 181 9.57 -5.42 -11.28
N SER A 182 9.92 -4.43 -12.11
CA SER A 182 10.89 -3.39 -11.80
C SER A 182 10.50 -2.54 -10.59
N LEU A 183 9.21 -2.27 -10.36
CA LEU A 183 8.75 -1.48 -9.21
C LEU A 183 8.86 -2.24 -7.89
N LYS A 184 8.69 -3.58 -7.90
CA LYS A 184 8.88 -4.38 -6.68
C LYS A 184 10.35 -4.33 -6.23
N ILE A 185 11.27 -4.54 -7.17
CA ILE A 185 12.71 -4.47 -6.93
C ILE A 185 13.11 -3.06 -6.48
N LEU A 186 12.61 -2.04 -7.18
CA LEU A 186 12.88 -0.64 -6.85
C LEU A 186 12.36 -0.29 -5.44
N HIS A 187 11.14 -0.69 -5.09
CA HIS A 187 10.55 -0.44 -3.78
C HIS A 187 11.32 -1.13 -2.65
N SER A 188 11.78 -2.38 -2.85
CA SER A 188 12.59 -3.10 -1.87
C SER A 188 13.89 -2.37 -1.57
N PHE A 189 14.63 -1.97 -2.61
CA PHE A 189 15.82 -1.12 -2.46
C PHE A 189 15.50 0.21 -1.76
N MET A 190 14.36 0.83 -2.09
CA MET A 190 13.97 2.10 -1.46
C MET A 190 13.69 1.96 0.03
N ASP A 191 13.14 0.84 0.48
CA ASP A 191 12.94 0.58 1.92
C ASP A 191 14.28 0.40 2.65
N ASP A 192 15.26 -0.24 2.01
CA ASP A 192 16.61 -0.39 2.57
C ASP A 192 17.33 0.95 2.64
N PHE A 193 17.34 1.70 1.54
CA PHE A 193 17.92 3.05 1.53
C PHE A 193 17.20 3.97 2.53
N PHE A 194 15.87 3.91 2.63
CA PHE A 194 15.13 4.67 3.64
C PHE A 194 15.57 4.29 5.06
N SER A 195 15.72 2.99 5.34
CA SER A 195 16.17 2.51 6.64
C SER A 195 17.57 3.01 6.97
N VAL A 196 18.51 2.97 6.03
CA VAL A 196 19.88 3.48 6.20
C VAL A 196 19.87 5.00 6.41
N SER A 197 19.23 5.74 5.52
CA SER A 197 19.19 7.21 5.55
C SER A 197 18.55 7.74 6.83
N LEU A 198 17.45 7.14 7.27
CA LEU A 198 16.76 7.57 8.48
C LEU A 198 17.51 7.16 9.75
N SER A 199 18.20 6.02 9.74
CA SER A 199 19.06 5.62 10.86
C SER A 199 20.23 6.58 11.03
N LEU A 200 20.95 6.89 9.94
CA LEU A 200 22.06 7.85 9.97
C LEU A 200 21.60 9.24 10.38
N ALA A 201 20.46 9.70 9.84
CA ALA A 201 19.92 11.00 10.22
C ALA A 201 19.46 11.06 11.68
N GLY A 202 18.83 9.98 12.18
CA GLY A 202 18.43 9.87 13.59
C GLY A 202 19.62 9.92 14.53
N LEU A 203 20.74 9.30 14.18
CA LEU A 203 21.97 9.28 14.99
C LEU A 203 22.73 10.61 14.92
N ALA A 204 22.79 11.24 13.74
CA ALA A 204 23.59 12.44 13.51
C ALA A 204 22.88 13.77 13.79
N PHE A 205 21.54 13.79 13.78
CA PHE A 205 20.72 15.01 13.85
C PHE A 205 19.52 14.85 14.79
N GLY A 206 19.69 14.11 15.90
CA GLY A 206 18.62 13.90 16.89
C GLY A 206 18.13 15.21 17.51
N ASP A 207 19.05 16.15 17.73
CA ASP A 207 18.80 17.51 18.21
C ASP A 207 18.08 18.44 17.20
N SER A 208 17.93 18.02 15.94
CA SER A 208 17.39 18.85 14.87
C SER A 208 15.86 18.98 14.93
N LEU A 209 15.40 20.22 15.09
CA LEU A 209 13.97 20.57 14.98
C LEU A 209 13.37 20.18 13.62
N LEU A 210 14.17 20.17 12.54
CA LEU A 210 13.70 19.79 11.22
C LEU A 210 13.46 18.28 11.12
N LEU A 211 14.34 17.46 11.71
CA LEU A 211 14.13 16.02 11.79
C LEU A 211 12.91 15.70 12.65
N ALA A 212 12.78 16.35 13.81
CA ALA A 212 11.62 16.23 14.69
C ALA A 212 10.31 16.62 13.98
N ALA A 213 10.30 17.72 13.22
CA ALA A 213 9.14 18.15 12.43
C ALA A 213 8.79 17.14 11.31
N GLY A 214 9.80 16.59 10.63
CA GLY A 214 9.63 15.55 9.62
C GLY A 214 8.99 14.27 10.18
N LEU A 215 9.44 13.83 11.35
CA LEU A 215 8.85 12.69 12.07
C LEU A 215 7.42 13.02 12.54
N GLY A 216 7.19 14.20 13.09
CA GLY A 216 5.85 14.66 13.47
C GLY A 216 4.86 14.63 12.31
N ALA A 217 5.28 15.10 11.13
CA ALA A 217 4.48 15.00 9.90
C ALA A 217 4.21 13.54 9.51
N TYR A 218 5.22 12.66 9.62
CA TYR A 218 5.08 11.23 9.39
C TYR A 218 4.03 10.59 10.31
N LEU A 219 4.02 10.93 11.60
CA LEU A 219 3.03 10.46 12.57
C LEU A 219 1.62 10.92 12.23
N VAL A 220 1.43 12.21 11.92
CA VAL A 220 0.12 12.75 11.55
C VAL A 220 -0.44 11.99 10.34
N VAL A 221 0.36 11.83 9.28
CA VAL A 221 -0.04 11.05 8.11
C VAL A 221 -0.34 9.60 8.48
N GLY A 222 0.50 8.98 9.32
CA GLY A 222 0.35 7.62 9.80
C GLY A 222 -0.92 7.39 10.62
N LEU A 223 -1.35 8.34 11.47
CA LEU A 223 -2.58 8.22 12.26
C LEU A 223 -3.84 8.17 11.38
N PHE A 224 -3.87 8.93 10.28
CA PHE A 224 -5.00 8.92 9.34
C PHE A 224 -4.96 7.74 8.37
N THR A 225 -3.78 7.34 7.91
CA THR A 225 -3.63 6.29 6.90
C THR A 225 -3.50 4.88 7.49
N GLY A 226 -2.91 4.76 8.68
CA GLY A 226 -2.63 3.51 9.38
C GLY A 226 -3.84 2.59 9.50
N PRO A 227 -4.99 3.02 10.05
CA PRO A 227 -6.17 2.16 10.18
C PRO A 227 -6.69 1.61 8.85
N LEU A 228 -6.55 2.37 7.76
CA LEU A 228 -6.95 1.95 6.42
C LEU A 228 -5.93 0.96 5.85
N LEU A 229 -4.63 1.26 5.96
CA LEU A 229 -3.55 0.38 5.53
C LEU A 229 -3.55 -0.94 6.30
N THR A 230 -3.81 -0.95 7.61
CA THR A 230 -3.94 -2.20 8.40
C THR A 230 -5.05 -3.08 7.85
N ARG A 231 -6.22 -2.52 7.51
CA ARG A 231 -7.33 -3.28 6.93
C ARG A 231 -6.95 -3.84 5.56
N LEU A 232 -6.26 -3.06 4.73
CA LEU A 232 -5.79 -3.51 3.42
C LEU A 232 -4.75 -4.63 3.55
N THR A 233 -3.76 -4.46 4.43
CA THR A 233 -2.77 -5.49 4.77
C THR A 233 -3.44 -6.78 5.22
N TRP A 234 -4.44 -6.70 6.11
CA TRP A 234 -5.16 -7.88 6.60
C TRP A 234 -5.95 -8.61 5.50
N ILE A 235 -6.62 -7.86 4.62
CA ILE A 235 -7.33 -8.44 3.46
C ILE A 235 -6.34 -9.25 2.61
N ASN A 236 -5.15 -8.72 2.39
CA ASN A 236 -4.16 -9.36 1.54
C ASN A 236 -3.40 -10.48 2.22
N PHE A 237 -3.20 -10.44 3.54
CA PHE A 237 -2.73 -11.59 4.29
C PHE A 237 -3.66 -12.80 4.10
N ARG A 238 -4.99 -12.56 4.15
CA ARG A 238 -5.99 -13.61 3.84
C ARG A 238 -5.91 -14.09 2.39
N ILE A 239 -5.66 -13.19 1.44
CA ILE A 239 -5.42 -13.55 0.04
C ILE A 239 -4.17 -14.42 -0.09
N GLY A 240 -3.07 -14.06 0.58
CA GLY A 240 -1.82 -14.83 0.59
C GLY A 240 -2.02 -16.25 1.14
N ILE A 241 -2.74 -16.40 2.24
CA ILE A 241 -3.13 -17.72 2.77
C ILE A 241 -3.94 -18.51 1.73
N ALA A 242 -4.94 -17.87 1.11
CA ALA A 242 -5.76 -18.52 0.10
C ALA A 242 -4.94 -18.97 -1.13
N LEU A 243 -3.95 -18.17 -1.56
CA LEU A 243 -3.01 -18.51 -2.63
C LEU A 243 -2.11 -19.70 -2.23
N VAL A 244 -1.56 -19.70 -1.02
CA VAL A 244 -0.75 -20.83 -0.52
C VAL A 244 -1.58 -22.11 -0.48
N HIS A 245 -2.82 -22.04 -0.01
CA HIS A 245 -3.75 -23.18 -0.04
C HIS A 245 -4.04 -23.63 -1.48
N LYS A 246 -4.16 -22.70 -2.42
CA LYS A 246 -4.35 -23.03 -3.85
C LYS A 246 -3.13 -23.73 -4.46
N ILE A 247 -1.91 -23.24 -4.18
CA ILE A 247 -0.65 -23.84 -4.65
C ILE A 247 -0.45 -25.24 -4.06
N ARG A 248 -0.83 -25.44 -2.78
CA ARG A 248 -0.80 -26.77 -2.15
C ARG A 248 -1.76 -27.73 -2.85
N ARG A 249 -2.99 -27.28 -3.16
CA ARG A 249 -3.98 -28.05 -3.93
C ARG A 249 -3.48 -28.43 -5.33
N SER A 250 -2.89 -27.48 -6.07
CA SER A 250 -2.39 -27.75 -7.43
C SER A 250 -1.20 -28.72 -7.46
N ARG A 251 -0.54 -28.95 -6.30
CA ARG A 251 0.59 -29.89 -6.15
C ARG A 251 0.16 -31.28 -5.65
N GLY A 252 -1.13 -31.59 -5.62
CA GLY A 252 -1.64 -32.93 -5.28
C GLY A 252 -1.77 -33.22 -3.78
N ALA A 253 -1.57 -32.23 -2.90
CA ALA A 253 -2.07 -32.34 -1.53
C ALA A 253 -3.61 -32.21 -1.61
N GLU A 254 -4.32 -33.16 -1.00
CA GLU A 254 -5.78 -33.37 -1.07
C GLU A 254 -6.60 -32.11 -1.38
N ALA A 255 -7.58 -32.28 -2.27
CA ALA A 255 -8.54 -31.27 -2.66
C ALA A 255 -9.46 -30.89 -1.48
N GLU A 256 -8.94 -30.17 -0.49
CA GLU A 256 -9.77 -29.41 0.42
C GLU A 256 -10.42 -28.30 -0.41
N THR A 257 -11.64 -28.55 -0.89
CA THR A 257 -12.55 -27.49 -1.30
C THR A 257 -12.52 -26.44 -0.21
N THR A 258 -12.27 -25.18 -0.57
CA THR A 258 -12.26 -24.08 0.40
C THR A 258 -13.65 -24.03 1.04
N ARG A 259 -13.85 -24.74 2.15
CA ARG A 259 -15.16 -24.81 2.79
C ARG A 259 -15.52 -23.41 3.23
N ALA A 260 -16.64 -22.93 2.72
CA ALA A 260 -17.18 -21.65 3.12
C ALA A 260 -17.30 -21.61 4.66
N PRO A 261 -16.92 -20.49 5.29
CA PRO A 261 -16.92 -20.43 6.74
C PRO A 261 -18.35 -20.60 7.26
N ALA A 262 -18.53 -21.27 8.41
CA ALA A 262 -19.85 -21.63 8.94
C ALA A 262 -20.82 -20.46 9.18
N TRP A 263 -20.31 -19.23 9.30
CA TRP A 263 -21.17 -18.04 9.38
C TRP A 263 -21.76 -17.65 8.01
N LEU A 264 -21.03 -17.90 6.92
CA LEU A 264 -21.47 -17.64 5.56
C LEU A 264 -22.53 -18.65 5.17
N MET A 265 -22.29 -19.94 5.44
CA MET A 265 -23.27 -20.99 5.17
C MET A 265 -24.59 -20.72 5.89
N ARG A 266 -24.54 -20.35 7.17
CA ARG A 266 -25.75 -19.92 7.90
C ARG A 266 -26.42 -18.72 7.25
N ALA A 267 -25.65 -17.71 6.87
CA ALA A 267 -26.19 -16.52 6.22
C ALA A 267 -26.82 -16.81 4.84
N VAL A 268 -26.30 -17.79 4.08
CA VAL A 268 -26.86 -18.23 2.79
C VAL A 268 -28.15 -19.01 3.01
N VAL A 269 -28.19 -19.92 4.00
CA VAL A 269 -29.42 -20.64 4.38
C VAL A 269 -30.49 -19.68 4.89
N ASP A 270 -30.12 -18.67 5.68
CA ASP A 270 -31.04 -17.64 6.18
C ASP A 270 -31.63 -16.78 5.05
N LEU A 271 -30.98 -16.71 3.87
CA LEU A 271 -31.52 -16.09 2.66
C LEU A 271 -32.51 -17.00 1.91
N GLY A 272 -32.67 -18.26 2.31
CA GLY A 272 -33.45 -19.26 1.58
C GLY A 272 -32.74 -19.76 0.30
N VAL A 273 -31.44 -19.48 0.16
CA VAL A 273 -30.63 -19.94 -0.97
C VAL A 273 -30.05 -21.31 -0.62
N ASP A 274 -30.18 -22.28 -1.54
CA ASP A 274 -29.53 -23.58 -1.39
C ASP A 274 -28.01 -23.42 -1.45
N PRO A 275 -27.26 -23.74 -0.37
CA PRO A 275 -25.82 -23.58 -0.36
C PRO A 275 -25.07 -24.48 -1.35
N ASP A 276 -25.70 -25.57 -1.80
CA ASP A 276 -25.09 -26.50 -2.77
C ASP A 276 -25.31 -26.04 -4.22
N ALA A 277 -26.32 -25.20 -4.47
CA ALA A 277 -26.55 -24.55 -5.76
C ALA A 277 -25.82 -23.20 -5.89
N ALA A 278 -25.45 -22.56 -4.77
CA ALA A 278 -24.84 -21.23 -4.79
C ALA A 278 -23.32 -21.28 -5.05
N HIS A 279 -22.86 -20.50 -6.02
CA HIS A 279 -21.42 -20.32 -6.24
C HIS A 279 -20.86 -19.22 -5.33
N LEU A 280 -19.79 -19.56 -4.60
CA LEU A 280 -19.16 -18.68 -3.61
C LEU A 280 -17.78 -18.22 -4.09
N ILE A 281 -17.66 -16.93 -4.40
CA ILE A 281 -16.42 -16.33 -4.89
C ILE A 281 -15.83 -15.41 -3.82
N PRO A 282 -14.65 -15.71 -3.25
CA PRO A 282 -13.98 -14.82 -2.31
C PRO A 282 -13.63 -13.51 -3.00
N CYS A 283 -13.99 -12.39 -2.37
CA CYS A 283 -13.75 -11.07 -2.94
C CYS A 283 -13.51 -10.02 -1.87
N TYR A 284 -13.10 -8.82 -2.30
CA TYR A 284 -13.11 -7.64 -1.46
C TYR A 284 -13.63 -6.41 -2.21
N ALA A 285 -14.22 -5.47 -1.47
CA ALA A 285 -14.68 -4.19 -2.00
C ALA A 285 -14.05 -3.04 -1.21
N TYR A 286 -13.44 -2.07 -1.90
CA TYR A 286 -12.94 -0.85 -1.26
C TYR A 286 -14.08 0.01 -0.71
N ARG A 287 -15.25 -0.07 -1.34
CA ARG A 287 -16.47 0.61 -0.90
C ARG A 287 -17.66 -0.21 -1.35
N ALA A 288 -18.43 -0.71 -0.40
CA ALA A 288 -19.70 -1.38 -0.65
C ALA A 288 -20.82 -0.63 0.07
N ARG A 289 -21.99 -0.59 -0.57
CA ARG A 289 -23.23 -0.05 -0.01
C ARG A 289 -23.52 -0.75 1.32
N GLU A 290 -23.86 0.02 2.37
CA GLU A 290 -24.24 -0.46 3.71
C GLU A 290 -23.18 -1.28 4.50
N ALA A 291 -22.14 -1.81 3.85
CA ALA A 291 -21.04 -2.55 4.46
C ALA A 291 -19.82 -1.65 4.79
N GLY A 292 -19.70 -0.50 4.14
CA GLY A 292 -18.66 0.50 4.42
C GLY A 292 -17.41 0.37 3.55
N ARG A 293 -16.27 0.85 4.05
CA ARG A 293 -14.98 0.90 3.32
C ARG A 293 -14.08 -0.29 3.63
N CYS A 294 -13.36 -0.78 2.62
CA CYS A 294 -12.32 -1.83 2.66
C CYS A 294 -12.81 -3.09 3.37
N ARG A 295 -13.65 -3.87 2.70
CA ARG A 295 -14.29 -5.08 3.23
C ARG A 295 -13.92 -6.31 2.41
N ALA A 296 -13.43 -7.36 3.09
CA ALA A 296 -13.37 -8.70 2.53
C ALA A 296 -14.70 -9.43 2.75
N GLY A 297 -15.08 -10.29 1.82
CA GLY A 297 -16.33 -11.01 1.84
C GLY A 297 -16.37 -12.08 0.75
N PHE A 298 -17.59 -12.45 0.38
CA PHE A 298 -17.88 -13.41 -0.66
C PHE A 298 -18.97 -12.84 -1.55
N LEU A 299 -18.81 -12.99 -2.87
CA LEU A 299 -19.94 -12.92 -3.79
C LEU A 299 -20.62 -14.28 -3.75
N VAL A 300 -21.93 -14.26 -3.52
CA VAL A 300 -22.81 -15.41 -3.57
C VAL A 300 -23.65 -15.24 -4.83
N LEU A 301 -23.43 -16.11 -5.81
CA LEU A 301 -24.23 -16.15 -7.03
C LEU A 301 -25.39 -17.12 -6.77
N ALA A 302 -26.60 -16.59 -6.69
CA ALA A 302 -27.84 -17.36 -6.51
C ALA A 302 -28.78 -17.12 -7.70
N ASP A 303 -29.82 -17.95 -7.80
CA ASP A 303 -30.77 -17.94 -8.92
C ASP A 303 -31.57 -16.63 -9.02
N ASP A 304 -31.86 -15.99 -7.90
CA ASP A 304 -32.72 -14.80 -7.78
C ASP A 304 -31.94 -13.48 -7.72
N ALA A 305 -30.74 -13.51 -7.13
CA ALA A 305 -29.90 -12.33 -6.96
C ALA A 305 -28.41 -12.69 -6.80
N VAL A 306 -27.57 -11.67 -6.94
CA VAL A 306 -26.18 -11.73 -6.48
C VAL A 306 -26.10 -11.09 -5.09
N TYR A 307 -25.44 -11.74 -4.13
CA TYR A 307 -25.26 -11.18 -2.79
C TYR A 307 -23.77 -10.93 -2.50
N PHE A 308 -23.45 -9.82 -1.85
CA PHE A 308 -22.15 -9.60 -1.22
C PHE A 308 -22.25 -9.82 0.29
N ALA A 309 -21.63 -10.91 0.77
CA ALA A 309 -21.62 -11.31 2.16
C ALA A 309 -20.31 -10.93 2.86
N THR A 310 -20.39 -10.16 3.95
CA THR A 310 -19.23 -9.72 4.73
C THR A 310 -19.51 -9.69 6.23
N LYS A 311 -18.47 -9.49 7.06
CA LYS A 311 -18.61 -9.25 8.50
C LYS A 311 -18.28 -7.81 8.86
N VAL A 312 -19.21 -7.15 9.56
CA VAL A 312 -19.01 -5.81 10.14
C VAL A 312 -19.12 -5.92 11.65
N ARG A 313 -18.03 -5.60 12.38
CA ARG A 313 -17.95 -5.75 13.84
C ARG A 313 -18.46 -7.13 14.30
N TRP A 314 -17.99 -8.19 13.62
CA TRP A 314 -18.33 -9.60 13.85
C TRP A 314 -19.74 -10.05 13.43
N ARG A 315 -20.65 -9.14 13.10
CA ARG A 315 -22.00 -9.48 12.60
C ARG A 315 -21.99 -9.67 11.08
N PRO A 316 -22.64 -10.72 10.55
CA PRO A 316 -22.86 -10.86 9.11
C PRO A 316 -23.63 -9.65 8.56
N ARG A 317 -23.24 -9.20 7.37
CA ARG A 317 -23.98 -8.24 6.55
C ARG A 317 -24.03 -8.77 5.13
N LEU A 318 -25.20 -8.67 4.54
CA LEU A 318 -25.52 -9.11 3.18
C LEU A 318 -25.99 -7.88 2.42
N VAL A 319 -25.47 -7.70 1.22
CA VAL A 319 -25.90 -6.67 0.28
C VAL A 319 -26.42 -7.39 -0.95
N ALA A 320 -27.71 -7.28 -1.23
CA ALA A 320 -28.34 -7.94 -2.36
C ALA A 320 -28.29 -7.06 -3.61
N PHE A 321 -28.10 -7.70 -4.76
CA PHE A 321 -28.19 -7.14 -6.10
C PHE A 321 -29.19 -8.01 -6.89
N PRO A 322 -30.50 -7.70 -6.81
CA PRO A 322 -31.53 -8.47 -7.50
C PRO A 322 -31.32 -8.44 -9.01
N HIS A 323 -31.46 -9.58 -9.70
CA HIS A 323 -31.20 -9.65 -11.15
C HIS A 323 -32.05 -8.66 -11.95
N ALA A 324 -33.29 -8.42 -11.50
CA ALA A 324 -34.20 -7.44 -12.11
C ALA A 324 -33.70 -5.98 -12.01
N ALA A 325 -32.86 -5.67 -11.03
CA ALA A 325 -32.28 -4.34 -10.84
C ALA A 325 -30.89 -4.21 -11.51
N VAL A 326 -30.24 -5.32 -11.88
CA VAL A 326 -28.91 -5.30 -12.49
C VAL A 326 -28.97 -4.66 -13.88
N THR A 327 -28.21 -3.59 -14.07
CA THR A 327 -28.12 -2.87 -15.34
C THR A 327 -26.92 -3.27 -16.17
N ARG A 328 -25.86 -3.74 -15.50
CA ARG A 328 -24.59 -4.13 -16.14
C ARG A 328 -23.75 -4.99 -15.20
N VAL A 329 -23.12 -6.02 -15.74
CA VAL A 329 -22.01 -6.75 -15.13
C VAL A 329 -20.77 -6.57 -16.00
N GLY A 330 -19.71 -6.01 -15.44
CA GLY A 330 -18.44 -5.80 -16.13
C GLY A 330 -17.31 -6.58 -15.48
N VAL A 331 -16.54 -7.32 -16.27
CA VAL A 331 -15.33 -8.00 -15.81
C VAL A 331 -14.13 -7.27 -16.38
N ALA A 332 -13.21 -6.89 -15.50
CA ALA A 332 -11.92 -6.31 -15.86
C ALA A 332 -10.80 -7.18 -15.30
N GLN A 333 -9.72 -7.29 -16.07
CA GLN A 333 -8.55 -8.05 -15.66
C GLN A 333 -7.30 -7.18 -15.72
N SER A 334 -6.36 -7.52 -14.85
CA SER A 334 -4.97 -7.15 -14.98
C SER A 334 -4.12 -8.39 -14.78
N THR A 335 -2.81 -8.25 -14.97
CA THR A 335 -1.84 -9.30 -14.66
C THR A 335 -1.87 -9.79 -13.20
N THR A 336 -2.52 -9.05 -12.29
CA THR A 336 -2.47 -9.30 -10.84
C THR A 336 -3.82 -9.24 -10.14
N ALA A 337 -4.82 -8.62 -10.73
CA ALA A 337 -6.12 -8.43 -10.11
C ALA A 337 -7.22 -8.69 -11.12
N ARG A 338 -8.33 -9.22 -10.64
CA ARG A 338 -9.58 -9.23 -11.41
C ARG A 338 -10.64 -8.50 -10.65
N THR A 339 -11.50 -7.82 -11.37
CA THR A 339 -12.68 -7.21 -10.78
C THR A 339 -13.93 -7.58 -11.51
N VAL A 340 -14.99 -7.73 -10.73
CA VAL A 340 -16.38 -7.73 -11.20
C VAL A 340 -17.01 -6.42 -10.73
N ALA A 341 -17.46 -5.61 -11.67
CA ALA A 341 -18.27 -4.43 -11.43
C ALA A 341 -19.74 -4.81 -11.66
N ILE A 342 -20.58 -4.65 -10.65
CA ILE A 342 -22.03 -4.82 -10.78
C ILE A 342 -22.65 -3.44 -10.68
N ALA A 343 -23.44 -3.07 -11.68
CA ALA A 343 -24.26 -1.88 -11.66
C ALA A 343 -25.74 -2.23 -11.55
N GLU A 344 -26.47 -1.45 -10.76
CA GLU A 344 -27.90 -1.62 -10.51
C GLU A 344 -28.66 -0.29 -10.61
N ASP A 345 -29.94 -0.35 -10.99
CA ASP A 345 -30.87 0.74 -10.85
C ASP A 345 -31.26 0.90 -9.38
N THR A 346 -31.25 2.13 -8.89
CA THR A 346 -31.63 2.50 -7.52
C THR A 346 -33.08 2.95 -7.47
N GLU A 347 -33.73 2.79 -6.33
CA GLU A 347 -35.14 3.20 -6.10
C GLU A 347 -35.41 4.66 -6.47
N ASN A 348 -34.41 5.54 -6.37
CA ASN A 348 -34.51 6.96 -6.71
C ASN A 348 -34.27 7.26 -8.21
N GLY A 349 -34.26 6.26 -9.09
CA GLY A 349 -34.06 6.41 -10.53
C GLY A 349 -32.61 6.75 -10.94
N GLY A 350 -31.64 6.55 -10.06
CA GLY A 350 -30.21 6.63 -10.37
C GLY A 350 -29.59 5.26 -10.61
N ILE A 351 -28.36 5.21 -11.13
CA ILE A 351 -27.58 3.96 -11.23
C ILE A 351 -26.50 3.97 -10.15
N LEU A 352 -26.26 2.82 -9.53
CA LEU A 352 -25.14 2.58 -8.62
C LEU A 352 -24.20 1.55 -9.25
N GLU A 353 -22.89 1.72 -9.09
CA GLU A 353 -21.89 0.73 -9.48
C GLU A 353 -21.04 0.35 -8.26
N VAL A 354 -20.86 -0.95 -8.04
CA VAL A 354 -19.99 -1.52 -7.01
C VAL A 354 -18.93 -2.40 -7.65
N VAL A 355 -17.67 -2.17 -7.30
CA VAL A 355 -16.52 -2.91 -7.84
C VAL A 355 -15.99 -3.88 -6.78
N PHE A 356 -16.02 -5.17 -7.12
CA PHE A 356 -15.50 -6.27 -6.32
C PHE A 356 -14.19 -6.77 -6.93
N TYR A 357 -13.18 -6.94 -6.11
CA TYR A 357 -11.87 -7.48 -6.50
C TYR A 357 -11.80 -8.95 -6.09
N LEU A 358 -11.52 -9.83 -7.05
CA LEU A 358 -11.56 -11.27 -6.89
C LEU A 358 -10.15 -11.82 -6.62
N PHE A 359 -9.99 -12.56 -5.53
CA PHE A 359 -8.71 -13.17 -5.16
C PHE A 359 -8.92 -14.44 -4.31
N PRO A 360 -8.26 -15.57 -4.60
CA PRO A 360 -7.28 -15.82 -5.66
C PRO A 360 -7.90 -16.41 -6.95
N SER A 361 -8.29 -15.56 -7.89
CA SER A 361 -8.91 -16.02 -9.14
C SER A 361 -7.87 -16.26 -10.25
N VAL A 362 -7.74 -17.49 -10.74
CA VAL A 362 -7.14 -17.80 -12.07
C VAL A 362 -8.29 -17.84 -13.09
N GLU A 363 -8.00 -17.53 -14.36
CA GLU A 363 -9.04 -17.08 -15.33
C GLU A 363 -10.09 -18.16 -15.52
N GLU A 364 -9.55 -19.36 -15.65
CA GLU A 364 -10.21 -20.64 -15.77
C GLU A 364 -11.15 -20.96 -14.60
N ASP A 365 -10.95 -20.40 -13.40
CA ASP A 365 -11.81 -20.70 -12.24
C ASP A 365 -13.03 -19.78 -12.13
N VAL A 366 -12.95 -18.57 -12.68
CA VAL A 366 -13.90 -17.50 -12.36
C VAL A 366 -14.73 -17.10 -13.57
N LEU A 367 -14.14 -17.05 -14.76
CA LEU A 367 -14.90 -16.69 -15.94
C LEU A 367 -16.00 -17.68 -16.28
N PRO A 368 -15.78 -19.02 -16.21
CA PRO A 368 -16.86 -19.96 -16.49
C PRO A 368 -18.03 -19.79 -15.53
N LEU A 369 -17.75 -19.60 -14.22
CA LEU A 369 -18.79 -19.36 -13.21
C LEU A 369 -19.57 -18.08 -13.46
N LEU A 370 -18.88 -17.01 -13.87
CA LEU A 370 -19.53 -15.74 -14.21
C LEU A 370 -20.32 -15.85 -15.52
N GLU A 371 -19.82 -16.57 -16.52
CA GLU A 371 -20.49 -16.81 -17.79
C GLU A 371 -21.75 -17.67 -17.58
N GLU A 372 -21.67 -18.72 -16.77
CA GLU A 372 -22.81 -19.54 -16.37
C GLU A 372 -23.85 -18.70 -15.62
N ALA A 373 -23.45 -17.94 -14.60
CA ALA A 373 -24.37 -17.11 -13.83
C ALA A 373 -24.99 -15.97 -14.68
N THR A 374 -24.21 -15.34 -15.56
CA THR A 374 -24.75 -14.29 -16.45
C THR A 374 -25.67 -14.87 -17.52
N THR A 375 -25.47 -16.11 -17.94
CA THR A 375 -26.36 -16.83 -18.86
C THR A 375 -27.66 -17.25 -18.16
N ALA A 376 -27.58 -17.81 -16.95
CA ALA A 376 -28.74 -18.18 -16.14
C ALA A 376 -29.65 -16.98 -15.84
N THR A 377 -29.07 -15.79 -15.73
CA THR A 377 -29.79 -14.53 -15.48
C THR A 377 -30.31 -13.86 -16.76
N GLY A 378 -30.05 -14.44 -17.93
CA GLY A 378 -30.52 -13.94 -19.22
C GLY A 378 -29.80 -12.66 -19.69
N LEU A 379 -28.62 -12.35 -19.14
CA LEU A 379 -27.83 -11.19 -19.58
C LEU A 379 -27.13 -11.49 -20.92
N VAL A 380 -27.03 -10.48 -21.77
CA VAL A 380 -26.43 -10.59 -23.10
C VAL A 380 -25.05 -9.94 -23.11
N ARG A 381 -24.07 -10.63 -23.70
CA ARG A 381 -22.71 -10.11 -23.86
C ARG A 381 -22.65 -9.04 -24.96
N VAL A 382 -22.08 -7.90 -24.64
CA VAL A 382 -21.96 -6.73 -25.53
C VAL A 382 -20.52 -6.25 -25.62
N ARG A 383 -20.22 -5.47 -26.67
CA ARG A 383 -18.92 -4.80 -26.82
C ARG A 383 -18.72 -3.81 -25.67
N PRO A 384 -17.54 -3.77 -25.01
CA PRO A 384 -17.33 -2.90 -23.85
C PRO A 384 -17.55 -1.41 -24.12
N ASP A 385 -17.25 -0.95 -25.33
CA ASP A 385 -17.36 0.44 -25.80
C ASP A 385 -18.70 0.78 -26.47
N SER A 386 -19.63 -0.19 -26.52
CA SER A 386 -20.97 0.00 -27.11
C SER A 386 -21.86 0.97 -26.33
N GLU A 387 -22.87 1.51 -27.01
CA GLU A 387 -23.89 2.36 -26.38
C GLU A 387 -24.70 1.57 -25.33
N ALA A 388 -25.05 0.31 -25.62
CA ALA A 388 -25.69 -0.59 -24.67
C ALA A 388 -24.89 -0.75 -23.36
N SER A 389 -23.57 -1.02 -23.45
CA SER A 389 -22.66 -1.12 -22.30
C SER A 389 -22.64 0.17 -21.48
N ARG A 390 -22.48 1.32 -22.14
CA ARG A 390 -22.36 2.63 -21.49
C ARG A 390 -23.67 3.05 -20.81
N SER A 391 -24.83 2.77 -21.40
CA SER A 391 -26.13 3.15 -20.84
C SER A 391 -26.39 2.58 -19.43
N GLY A 392 -25.77 1.44 -19.10
CA GLY A 392 -25.85 0.79 -17.79
C GLY A 392 -24.95 1.40 -16.72
N LEU A 393 -24.17 2.43 -17.04
CA LEU A 393 -23.21 3.05 -16.13
C LEU A 393 -23.72 4.37 -15.55
N PRO A 394 -23.43 4.63 -14.25
CA PRO A 394 -23.89 5.84 -13.59
C PRO A 394 -23.31 7.11 -14.20
N GLY A 395 -22.03 7.09 -14.59
CA GLY A 395 -21.37 8.26 -15.16
C GLY A 395 -21.79 8.61 -16.57
N TYR A 396 -22.37 7.65 -17.31
CA TYR A 396 -22.92 7.88 -18.64
C TYR A 396 -24.37 8.37 -18.57
N ALA A 397 -25.21 7.69 -17.77
CA ALA A 397 -26.62 8.07 -17.59
C ALA A 397 -26.81 9.43 -16.88
N GLN A 398 -25.85 9.84 -16.04
CA GLN A 398 -25.91 11.09 -15.26
C GLN A 398 -24.94 12.17 -15.75
N ARG A 399 -24.46 12.11 -17.00
CA ARG A 399 -23.56 13.14 -17.56
C ARG A 399 -24.18 14.54 -17.36
N GLY A 400 -23.39 15.47 -16.82
CA GLY A 400 -23.82 16.84 -16.55
C GLY A 400 -24.64 17.06 -15.28
N ARG A 401 -25.19 16.01 -14.63
CA ARG A 401 -25.93 16.14 -13.36
C ARG A 401 -25.04 16.02 -12.11
N SER A 402 -23.83 15.52 -12.27
CA SER A 402 -22.92 15.21 -11.16
C SER A 402 -21.55 15.84 -11.37
N THR A 403 -21.04 16.51 -10.36
CA THR A 403 -19.65 17.04 -10.35
C THR A 403 -18.60 15.92 -10.22
N ARG A 404 -19.01 14.67 -10.02
CA ARG A 404 -18.14 13.48 -9.94
C ARG A 404 -17.74 12.98 -11.33
N PHE A 405 -18.68 12.93 -12.27
CA PHE A 405 -18.48 12.34 -13.58
C PHE A 405 -18.25 13.44 -14.60
N VAL A 406 -17.18 13.30 -15.37
CA VAL A 406 -16.75 14.29 -16.37
C VAL A 406 -16.85 13.65 -17.74
N ALA A 407 -17.27 14.42 -18.73
CA ALA A 407 -17.33 13.94 -20.10
C ALA A 407 -15.89 13.75 -20.66
N PRO A 408 -15.68 12.84 -21.61
CA PRO A 408 -14.34 12.58 -22.16
C PRO A 408 -13.69 13.83 -22.77
N GLU A 409 -14.48 14.73 -23.37
CA GLU A 409 -13.97 15.96 -24.00
C GLU A 409 -13.39 16.93 -22.94
N ASP A 410 -13.99 16.94 -21.75
CA ASP A 410 -13.59 17.77 -20.61
C ASP A 410 -12.48 17.13 -19.75
N ALA A 411 -12.04 15.91 -20.06
CA ALA A 411 -11.01 15.20 -19.31
C ALA A 411 -9.60 15.74 -19.57
N GLY A 412 -9.42 16.53 -20.63
CA GLY A 412 -8.15 17.10 -21.06
C GLY A 412 -7.29 16.12 -21.88
N SER A 413 -6.22 16.64 -22.48
CA SER A 413 -5.32 15.85 -23.34
C SER A 413 -4.34 15.04 -22.49
N LEU A 414 -4.38 13.71 -22.62
CA LEU A 414 -3.39 12.82 -21.97
C LEU A 414 -1.96 13.18 -22.39
N ARG A 415 -1.75 13.54 -23.66
CA ARG A 415 -0.43 13.96 -24.16
C ARG A 415 0.07 15.19 -23.44
N ALA A 416 -0.77 16.21 -23.28
CA ALA A 416 -0.41 17.42 -22.54
C ALA A 416 -0.15 17.13 -21.05
N GLN A 417 -1.00 16.32 -20.43
CA GLN A 417 -0.86 15.90 -19.03
C GLN A 417 0.44 15.12 -18.79
N ALA A 418 0.77 14.18 -19.68
CA ALA A 418 2.00 13.40 -19.60
C ALA A 418 3.25 14.27 -19.81
N LEU A 419 3.21 15.17 -20.80
CA LEU A 419 4.31 16.10 -21.07
C LEU A 419 4.55 17.03 -19.90
N VAL A 420 3.51 17.62 -19.32
CA VAL A 420 3.63 18.51 -18.16
C VAL A 420 4.14 17.75 -16.93
N THR A 421 3.66 16.53 -16.68
CA THR A 421 4.17 15.69 -15.58
C THR A 421 5.67 15.45 -15.72
N THR A 422 6.11 15.01 -16.90
CA THR A 422 7.52 14.67 -17.15
C THR A 422 8.41 15.90 -17.18
N ALA A 423 8.01 16.97 -17.89
CA ALA A 423 8.79 18.19 -18.01
C ALA A 423 8.97 18.90 -16.67
N CYS A 424 7.90 19.03 -15.87
CA CYS A 424 8.00 19.61 -14.54
C CYS A 424 8.87 18.75 -13.61
N ALA A 425 8.72 17.41 -13.65
CA ALA A 425 9.55 16.52 -12.84
C ALA A 425 11.04 16.65 -13.18
N ILE A 426 11.39 16.69 -14.46
CA ILE A 426 12.77 16.89 -14.93
C ILE A 426 13.27 18.30 -14.55
N ALA A 427 12.52 19.35 -14.87
CA ALA A 427 12.94 20.72 -14.59
C ALA A 427 13.10 20.98 -13.09
N GLY A 428 12.11 20.59 -12.28
CA GLY A 428 12.18 20.70 -10.83
C GLY A 428 13.31 19.87 -10.23
N GLY A 429 13.46 18.62 -10.69
CA GLY A 429 14.54 17.74 -10.26
C GLY A 429 15.93 18.30 -10.61
N VAL A 430 16.14 18.79 -11.83
CA VAL A 430 17.43 19.34 -12.25
C VAL A 430 17.74 20.66 -11.52
N LEU A 431 16.80 21.60 -11.49
CA LEU A 431 16.99 22.93 -10.87
C LEU A 431 17.25 22.84 -9.36
N THR A 432 16.79 21.78 -8.71
CA THR A 432 16.96 21.57 -7.27
C THR A 432 17.95 20.46 -6.94
N ALA A 433 18.72 19.98 -7.93
CA ALA A 433 19.63 18.85 -7.80
C ALA A 433 18.97 17.61 -7.13
N GLY A 434 17.69 17.38 -7.40
CA GLY A 434 16.90 16.25 -6.91
C GLY A 434 16.29 16.43 -5.52
N THR A 435 16.50 17.56 -4.84
CA THR A 435 15.90 17.84 -3.53
C THR A 435 14.39 18.07 -3.62
N PHE A 436 13.88 18.59 -4.73
CA PHE A 436 12.45 18.72 -5.00
C PHE A 436 12.12 18.19 -6.40
N ILE A 437 11.29 17.15 -6.44
CA ILE A 437 10.76 16.62 -7.70
C ILE A 437 9.23 16.72 -7.63
N PRO A 438 8.59 17.56 -8.46
CA PRO A 438 7.15 17.67 -8.49
C PRO A 438 6.49 16.36 -8.95
N ILE A 439 5.46 15.92 -8.23
CA ILE A 439 4.76 14.66 -8.49
C ILE A 439 3.38 14.93 -9.09
N GLY A 440 3.10 14.31 -10.24
CA GLY A 440 1.77 14.30 -10.84
C GLY A 440 1.30 15.67 -11.34
N PHE A 441 2.21 16.52 -11.81
CA PHE A 441 1.87 17.87 -12.29
C PHE A 441 0.89 17.88 -13.47
N GLY A 442 0.82 16.81 -14.26
CA GLY A 442 -0.22 16.62 -15.27
C GLY A 442 -1.64 16.64 -14.71
N TYR A 443 -1.84 16.37 -13.42
CA TYR A 443 -3.15 16.49 -12.79
C TYR A 443 -3.69 17.92 -12.80
N LEU A 444 -2.83 18.94 -12.93
CA LEU A 444 -3.23 20.34 -13.09
C LEU A 444 -4.09 20.55 -14.34
N LEU A 445 -3.77 19.83 -15.42
CA LEU A 445 -4.49 19.84 -16.70
C LEU A 445 -5.57 18.74 -16.78
N SER A 446 -5.96 18.18 -15.65
CA SER A 446 -6.93 17.09 -15.55
C SER A 446 -8.08 17.46 -14.60
N PRO A 447 -9.21 16.75 -14.63
CA PRO A 447 -10.28 16.93 -13.66
C PRO A 447 -9.92 16.51 -12.22
N PHE A 448 -8.71 15.97 -11.99
CA PHE A 448 -8.27 15.41 -10.71
C PHE A 448 -7.47 16.40 -9.84
N ARG A 449 -7.95 17.64 -9.68
CA ARG A 449 -7.24 18.70 -8.91
C ARG A 449 -6.82 18.30 -7.50
N ARG A 450 -7.58 17.42 -6.84
CA ARG A 450 -7.21 16.89 -5.51
C ARG A 450 -5.95 16.02 -5.55
N ARG A 451 -5.73 15.26 -6.63
CA ARG A 451 -4.53 14.42 -6.82
C ARG A 451 -3.30 15.27 -7.05
N PHE A 452 -3.44 16.41 -7.74
CA PHE A 452 -2.38 17.42 -7.85
C PHE A 452 -1.95 17.92 -6.46
N VAL A 453 -2.90 18.31 -5.62
CA VAL A 453 -2.61 18.79 -4.25
C VAL A 453 -1.92 17.70 -3.42
N VAL A 454 -2.38 16.45 -3.50
CA VAL A 454 -1.73 15.31 -2.85
C VAL A 454 -0.31 15.10 -3.38
N GLY A 455 -0.10 15.16 -4.69
CA GLY A 455 1.20 15.06 -5.32
C GLY A 455 2.16 16.15 -4.84
N LEU A 456 1.68 17.40 -4.73
CA LEU A 456 2.46 18.52 -4.20
C LEU A 456 2.85 18.32 -2.73
N PHE A 457 1.91 17.86 -1.89
CA PHE A 457 2.22 17.53 -0.50
C PHE A 457 3.25 16.39 -0.38
N LEU A 458 3.16 15.37 -1.25
CA LEU A 458 4.15 14.29 -1.30
C LEU A 458 5.52 14.82 -1.73
N SER A 459 5.59 15.69 -2.74
CA SER A 459 6.85 16.34 -3.15
C SER A 459 7.46 17.16 -2.02
N LEU A 460 6.65 17.97 -1.32
CA LEU A 460 7.10 18.76 -0.16
C LEU A 460 7.58 17.86 0.98
N TYR A 461 6.84 16.78 1.26
CA TYR A 461 7.24 15.81 2.27
C TYR A 461 8.59 15.16 1.94
N LEU A 462 8.81 14.75 0.69
CA LEU A 462 10.09 14.20 0.26
C LEU A 462 11.21 15.24 0.38
N THR A 463 10.96 16.50 0.03
CA THR A 463 11.94 17.59 0.21
C THR A 463 12.26 17.82 1.69
N LEU A 464 11.26 17.86 2.57
CA LEU A 464 11.46 17.96 4.01
C LEU A 464 12.26 16.76 4.55
N ALA A 465 12.03 15.56 4.01
CA ALA A 465 12.82 14.39 4.38
C ALA A 465 14.28 14.54 3.93
N VAL A 466 14.55 15.03 2.72
CA VAL A 466 15.93 15.28 2.27
C VAL A 466 16.61 16.35 3.13
N VAL A 467 15.95 17.48 3.35
CA VAL A 467 16.51 18.61 4.12
C VAL A 467 16.69 18.23 5.60
N GLY A 468 15.68 17.63 6.21
CA GLY A 468 15.69 17.22 7.62
C GLY A 468 16.67 16.08 7.91
N THR A 469 17.10 15.33 6.89
CA THR A 469 18.16 14.31 7.00
C THR A 469 19.51 14.79 6.47
N ALA A 470 19.69 16.10 6.27
CA ALA A 470 20.90 16.70 5.71
C ALA A 470 21.42 16.05 4.41
N GLY A 471 20.49 15.57 3.57
CA GLY A 471 20.82 14.93 2.29
C GLY A 471 20.92 13.41 2.35
N PHE A 472 20.92 12.75 3.51
CA PHE A 472 21.00 11.28 3.58
C PHE A 472 19.83 10.61 2.85
N ALA A 473 18.62 11.17 2.92
CA ALA A 473 17.45 10.64 2.23
C ALA A 473 17.35 11.04 0.75
N TRP A 474 18.34 11.75 0.19
CA TRP A 474 18.29 12.24 -1.20
C TRP A 474 18.07 11.14 -2.24
N PRO A 475 18.84 10.03 -2.27
CA PRO A 475 18.61 8.97 -3.25
C PRO A 475 17.21 8.36 -3.14
N VAL A 476 16.73 8.19 -1.90
CA VAL A 476 15.39 7.64 -1.60
C VAL A 476 14.30 8.56 -2.15
N ALA A 477 14.42 9.86 -1.90
CA ALA A 477 13.46 10.86 -2.34
C ALA A 477 13.37 10.92 -3.87
N VAL A 478 14.51 10.89 -4.56
CA VAL A 478 14.56 10.86 -6.02
C VAL A 478 13.84 9.64 -6.57
N ILE A 479 14.15 8.45 -6.04
CA ILE A 479 13.54 7.21 -6.51
C ILE A 479 12.02 7.20 -6.22
N TYR A 480 11.59 7.63 -5.03
CA TYR A 480 10.15 7.73 -4.69
C TYR A 480 9.42 8.71 -5.61
N ALA A 481 10.03 9.85 -5.93
CA ALA A 481 9.40 10.81 -6.83
C ALA A 481 9.27 10.29 -8.26
N VAL A 482 10.26 9.53 -8.76
CA VAL A 482 10.17 8.84 -10.07
C VAL A 482 9.06 7.79 -10.07
N LEU A 483 8.99 6.98 -9.01
CA LEU A 483 7.98 5.96 -8.82
C LEU A 483 6.56 6.55 -8.78
N LEU A 484 6.38 7.61 -7.99
CA LEU A 484 5.09 8.28 -7.85
C LEU A 484 4.66 9.01 -9.13
N ASN A 485 5.60 9.57 -9.90
CA ASN A 485 5.29 10.11 -11.23
C ASN A 485 4.91 9.01 -12.22
N THR A 486 5.57 7.85 -12.16
CA THR A 486 5.19 6.68 -12.98
C THR A 486 3.76 6.21 -12.65
N LEU A 487 3.42 6.16 -11.35
CA LEU A 487 2.06 5.87 -10.90
C LEU A 487 1.04 6.91 -11.38
N ALA A 488 1.37 8.20 -11.28
CA ALA A 488 0.51 9.29 -11.74
C ALA A 488 0.23 9.20 -13.25
N LEU A 489 1.27 8.94 -14.05
CA LEU A 489 1.13 8.72 -15.49
C LEU A 489 0.25 7.50 -15.79
N ARG A 490 0.45 6.39 -15.07
CA ARG A 490 -0.38 5.18 -15.24
C ARG A 490 -1.85 5.44 -14.90
N ASP A 491 -2.12 6.19 -13.84
CA ASP A 491 -3.47 6.59 -13.44
C ASP A 491 -4.15 7.48 -14.51
N LEU A 492 -3.43 8.48 -15.03
CA LEU A 492 -3.92 9.33 -16.12
C LEU A 492 -4.24 8.51 -17.37
N THR A 493 -3.35 7.60 -17.76
CA THR A 493 -3.54 6.72 -18.92
C THR A 493 -4.76 5.81 -18.75
N ARG A 494 -4.92 5.17 -17.59
CA ARG A 494 -6.09 4.33 -17.30
C ARG A 494 -7.40 5.13 -17.27
N ALA A 495 -7.35 6.35 -16.73
CA ALA A 495 -8.50 7.24 -16.74
C ALA A 495 -8.91 7.64 -18.17
N ALA A 496 -7.95 7.91 -19.05
CA ALA A 496 -8.20 8.20 -20.46
C ALA A 496 -8.78 6.99 -21.20
N LEU A 497 -8.23 5.78 -20.98
CA LEU A 497 -8.76 4.56 -21.57
C LEU A 497 -10.19 4.27 -21.10
N LYS A 498 -10.45 4.43 -19.79
CA LYS A 498 -11.80 4.29 -19.24
C LYS A 498 -12.75 5.35 -19.81
N ALA A 499 -12.31 6.58 -20.03
CA ALA A 499 -13.12 7.61 -20.68
C ALA A 499 -13.51 7.21 -22.10
N ARG A 500 -12.58 6.61 -22.87
CA ARG A 500 -12.84 6.09 -24.22
C ARG A 500 -13.87 4.96 -24.20
N VAL A 501 -13.69 3.97 -23.31
CA VAL A 501 -14.56 2.77 -23.28
C VAL A 501 -15.89 3.06 -22.61
N ASP A 502 -15.89 3.57 -21.37
CA ASP A 502 -17.11 3.78 -20.58
C ASP A 502 -17.80 5.11 -20.90
N GLY A 503 -17.14 6.00 -21.64
CA GLY A 503 -17.69 7.30 -22.04
C GLY A 503 -17.70 8.34 -20.92
N TYR A 504 -16.96 8.17 -19.82
CA TYR A 504 -16.85 9.20 -18.79
C TYR A 504 -15.59 9.01 -17.94
N VAL A 505 -15.21 10.07 -17.24
CA VAL A 505 -14.16 10.04 -16.20
C VAL A 505 -14.79 10.16 -14.82
N ASP A 506 -14.57 9.19 -13.95
CA ASP A 506 -14.90 9.30 -12.53
C ASP A 506 -13.77 9.98 -11.75
N ARG A 507 -14.00 11.22 -11.30
CA ARG A 507 -13.03 11.99 -10.49
C ARG A 507 -12.57 11.26 -9.22
N ARG A 508 -13.38 10.33 -8.70
CA ARG A 508 -13.09 9.59 -7.47
C ARG A 508 -12.34 8.27 -7.70
N ALA A 509 -12.29 7.75 -8.92
CA ALA A 509 -11.66 6.47 -9.21
C ALA A 509 -10.15 6.62 -9.43
N PHE A 510 -9.35 5.98 -8.59
CA PHE A 510 -7.88 5.95 -8.73
C PHE A 510 -7.45 4.63 -9.36
N LEU A 511 -6.58 4.70 -10.37
CA LEU A 511 -6.12 3.57 -11.18
C LEU A 511 -7.27 2.68 -11.68
N PRO A 512 -8.31 3.26 -12.32
CA PRO A 512 -9.51 2.52 -12.64
C PRO A 512 -9.22 1.40 -13.65
N MET A 513 -9.88 0.26 -13.50
CA MET A 513 -9.79 -0.82 -14.48
C MET A 513 -10.91 -0.69 -15.52
N VAL A 514 -10.58 -1.05 -16.77
CA VAL A 514 -11.51 -1.03 -17.89
C VAL A 514 -12.09 -2.43 -18.05
N SER A 515 -13.42 -2.52 -18.13
CA SER A 515 -14.09 -3.80 -18.33
C SER A 515 -13.77 -4.31 -19.73
N GLU A 516 -13.24 -5.53 -19.78
CA GLU A 516 -12.89 -6.26 -21.00
C GLU A 516 -14.07 -7.07 -21.51
N ARG A 517 -14.92 -7.55 -20.60
CA ARG A 517 -16.16 -8.27 -20.91
C ARG A 517 -17.31 -7.61 -20.19
N VAL A 518 -18.42 -7.41 -20.90
CA VAL A 518 -19.60 -6.72 -20.36
C VAL A 518 -20.85 -7.49 -20.74
N TRP A 519 -21.73 -7.67 -19.76
CA TRP A 519 -23.06 -8.23 -19.91
C TRP A 519 -24.11 -7.22 -19.46
N VAL A 520 -25.18 -7.08 -20.23
CA VAL A 520 -26.30 -6.17 -19.95
C VAL A 520 -27.64 -6.89 -20.18
N PRO A 521 -28.74 -6.42 -19.56
CA PRO A 521 -30.07 -6.92 -19.86
C PRO A 521 -30.42 -6.80 -21.35
N PRO A 522 -31.14 -7.78 -21.94
CA PRO A 522 -31.52 -7.76 -23.36
C PRO A 522 -32.23 -6.47 -23.79
N ALA A 523 -33.06 -5.91 -22.90
CA ALA A 523 -33.81 -4.68 -23.14
C ALA A 523 -32.93 -3.43 -23.38
N ARG A 524 -31.64 -3.47 -22.99
CA ARG A 524 -30.69 -2.37 -23.21
C ARG A 524 -29.93 -2.48 -24.54
N VAL A 525 -30.03 -3.61 -25.25
CA VAL A 525 -29.40 -3.80 -26.56
C VAL A 525 -30.32 -3.21 -27.63
N THR A 526 -30.05 -1.97 -28.05
CA THR A 526 -30.87 -1.26 -29.04
C THR A 526 -30.40 -1.49 -30.47
N LYS A 527 -29.14 -1.88 -30.67
CA LYS A 527 -28.52 -2.13 -31.98
C LYS A 527 -27.82 -3.49 -31.97
N GLU A 528 -27.98 -4.26 -33.03
CA GLU A 528 -27.31 -5.58 -33.14
C GLU A 528 -25.79 -5.44 -33.22
N SER A 529 -25.29 -4.31 -33.71
CA SER A 529 -23.87 -3.97 -33.66
C SER A 529 -23.31 -3.91 -32.25
N ASP A 530 -24.12 -3.75 -31.21
CA ASP A 530 -23.62 -3.65 -29.83
C ASP A 530 -23.26 -5.01 -29.25
N ARG A 531 -23.76 -6.11 -29.85
CA ARG A 531 -23.40 -7.46 -29.43
C ARG A 531 -21.93 -7.74 -29.68
N HIS A 532 -21.33 -8.48 -28.76
CA HIS A 532 -19.96 -8.93 -28.89
C HIS A 532 -19.82 -9.98 -30.00
N ARG A 533 -18.72 -9.89 -30.75
CA ARG A 533 -18.26 -10.88 -31.72
C ARG A 533 -16.88 -11.35 -31.33
N ASP A 534 -16.56 -12.62 -31.62
CA ASP A 534 -15.25 -13.21 -31.28
C ASP A 534 -14.05 -12.48 -31.93
N SER A 535 -14.31 -11.71 -33.01
CA SER A 535 -13.33 -10.88 -33.69
C SER A 535 -13.06 -9.53 -33.02
N ASP A 536 -13.86 -9.13 -32.02
CA ASP A 536 -13.74 -7.80 -31.42
C ASP A 536 -12.48 -7.68 -30.55
N PRO A 537 -11.73 -6.59 -30.68
CA PRO A 537 -10.54 -6.37 -29.87
C PRO A 537 -10.90 -6.19 -28.40
N VAL A 538 -10.15 -6.85 -27.52
CA VAL A 538 -10.33 -6.73 -26.06
C VAL A 538 -9.55 -5.51 -25.57
N PRO A 539 -10.20 -4.54 -24.90
CA PRO A 539 -9.53 -3.36 -24.38
C PRO A 539 -8.67 -3.73 -23.16
N LEU A 540 -7.38 -3.99 -23.39
CA LEU A 540 -6.45 -4.38 -22.32
C LEU A 540 -5.99 -3.15 -21.52
N THR A 541 -6.38 -3.09 -20.24
CA THR A 541 -6.05 -1.98 -19.33
C THR A 541 -4.54 -1.84 -19.08
N ASP A 542 -3.80 -2.95 -19.13
CA ASP A 542 -2.38 -3.02 -18.78
C ASP A 542 -1.51 -3.67 -19.89
N ALA A 543 -1.91 -3.53 -21.15
CA ALA A 543 -1.08 -3.94 -22.27
C ALA A 543 0.26 -3.17 -22.30
N PRO A 544 1.28 -3.64 -23.05
CA PRO A 544 2.51 -2.89 -23.26
C PRO A 544 2.20 -1.43 -23.65
N TRP A 545 2.97 -0.48 -23.15
CA TRP A 545 2.68 0.96 -23.33
C TRP A 545 2.49 1.34 -24.81
N ARG A 546 3.14 0.64 -25.74
CA ARG A 546 2.96 0.83 -27.19
C ARG A 546 1.55 0.46 -27.66
N THR A 547 0.98 -0.62 -27.15
CA THR A 547 -0.41 -1.05 -27.41
C THR A 547 -1.39 -0.04 -26.84
N VAL A 548 -1.13 0.43 -25.61
CA VAL A 548 -1.97 1.46 -24.97
C VAL A 548 -1.89 2.79 -25.73
N VAL A 549 -0.69 3.19 -26.18
CA VAL A 549 -0.50 4.40 -27.00
C VAL A 549 -1.15 4.28 -28.37
N ALA A 550 -1.06 3.12 -29.03
CA ALA A 550 -1.77 2.88 -30.29
C ALA A 550 -3.29 3.01 -30.12
N LEU A 551 -3.84 2.41 -29.06
CA LEU A 551 -5.25 2.56 -28.67
C LEU A 551 -5.63 3.99 -28.29
N LEU A 552 -4.68 4.86 -27.96
CA LEU A 552 -4.97 6.26 -27.63
C LEU A 552 -4.70 7.21 -28.81
N ALA A 553 -4.00 6.73 -29.85
CA ALA A 553 -3.65 7.47 -31.05
C ALA A 553 -4.62 7.22 -32.22
N GLU A 554 -5.49 6.20 -32.12
CA GLU A 554 -6.70 6.10 -32.94
C GLU A 554 -7.63 7.26 -32.59
N ASP A 555 -7.46 8.38 -33.28
CA ASP A 555 -8.26 9.59 -33.13
C ASP A 555 -9.77 9.31 -33.34
N PRO A 556 -10.66 10.05 -32.66
CA PRO A 556 -12.09 10.01 -32.93
C PRO A 556 -12.35 10.81 -34.21
N GLU A 557 -12.39 10.17 -35.37
CA GLU A 557 -13.19 10.76 -36.43
C GLU A 557 -14.67 10.67 -36.02
N PRO A 558 -15.40 11.80 -35.95
CA PRO A 558 -16.82 11.77 -35.69
C PRO A 558 -17.50 11.22 -36.96
N GLY A 559 -17.72 9.90 -37.00
CA GLY A 559 -18.64 9.27 -37.95
C GLY A 559 -18.10 8.14 -38.84
N THR A 560 -16.86 7.69 -38.71
CA THR A 560 -16.33 6.61 -39.56
C THR A 560 -16.11 5.31 -38.78
N SER A 561 -17.09 4.42 -38.90
CA SER A 561 -16.88 2.98 -38.72
C SER A 561 -15.97 2.50 -39.85
N THR A 562 -14.70 2.27 -39.58
CA THR A 562 -13.87 1.46 -40.47
C THR A 562 -13.18 0.33 -39.71
N ALA A 563 -13.69 -0.87 -39.98
CA ALA A 563 -12.93 -2.09 -39.88
C ALA A 563 -11.69 -1.99 -40.78
N ALA A 564 -10.49 -2.12 -40.20
CA ALA A 564 -9.35 -2.81 -40.81
C ALA A 564 -8.10 -2.68 -39.93
N GLY A 565 -7.53 -3.85 -39.58
CA GLY A 565 -6.09 -4.05 -39.72
C GLY A 565 -5.26 -4.06 -38.45
N TYR A 566 -5.05 -5.25 -37.88
CA TYR A 566 -3.73 -5.65 -37.40
C TYR A 566 -3.51 -7.15 -37.67
N THR A 567 -2.77 -7.44 -38.73
CA THR A 567 -1.97 -8.66 -38.83
C THR A 567 -0.53 -8.34 -38.47
N LYS A 568 -0.06 -9.04 -37.41
CA LYS A 568 1.31 -9.28 -36.92
C LYS A 568 2.14 -8.09 -36.42
#